data_AF-A0AAQ1GBK7-F1
#
_entry.id   AF-A0AAQ1GBK7-F1
#
_cell.length_a   1.000
_cell.length_b   1.000
_cell.length_c   1.000
_cell.angle_alpha   90.00
_cell.angle_beta   90.00
_cell.angle_gamma   90.00
#
_symmetry.space_group_name_H-M   'P 1'
#
loop_
_entity.id
_entity.type
_entity.pdbx_description
1 polymer ?
#
loop_
_entity_poly.entity_id
_entity_poly.type
_entity_poly.pdbx_seq_one_letter_code
_entity_poly.pdbx_strand_id
1 'polypeptide(L)'
;MENMGKEAMKTIKRALQGVLACSGLLVAGAALAVGDSPGGPAVNEINLQPPVTRIAEELYSLHTMMLILCTVIFIGVFGVMFYSIFAHRKSKGHQAAHFHESTTVEIIWTVVPFVIVVLMALPATKAVVAMKDTSNADLTVKVTGYQWKWGYDYVKGPGEGISFLSTLTTPRAEVNGHAPITDTYLQEVDNPLVVPVNKKIRVITTANDVVHSWYVPAFGVKQDAIPGFVRDTWFKAEKTGTYRGFCTELCGKEHAYMPVVVEVLSDDDYAKWVQTQKAKMSAANDDPNKTYTLAELKERGAKVYAANCAVCHQPTGKGAGAFPALDGSKVANGPIAEHVSIVLHGKNAMPSWAPTLNDVEIASVITFERNSWGNHMGDLLQPRQVADARNGKLPEGGATAAAGAAAGTAAGADQAASSGAAGASAASGADQAAAASGADQASGAAQAGASLPANVYFEIGKSTLPVDAKDAIQAAADYAKAHPDAKFTLSGYTDASGKADANAELAKHRAQAVRDALKAAGIAEDRIIMKKPETVTGGADPKEARRVAISPAA
;
A
#
# COMPACT_ATOMS: atom_id res chain seq x y z
N MET A 1 -61.70 52.01 -21.58
CA MET A 1 -60.41 51.75 -22.27
C MET A 1 -59.22 51.73 -21.32
N GLU A 2 -59.18 52.56 -20.27
CA GLU A 2 -58.02 52.64 -19.35
C GLU A 2 -57.77 51.37 -18.49
N ASN A 3 -58.83 50.68 -18.04
CA ASN A 3 -58.69 49.44 -17.25
C ASN A 3 -58.20 48.24 -18.08
N MET A 4 -58.47 48.21 -19.39
CA MET A 4 -57.99 47.13 -20.27
C MET A 4 -56.47 47.21 -20.50
N GLY A 5 -55.90 48.43 -20.53
CA GLY A 5 -54.45 48.62 -20.67
C GLY A 5 -53.67 48.21 -19.41
N LYS A 6 -54.24 48.43 -18.22
CA LYS A 6 -53.60 48.06 -16.94
C LYS A 6 -53.52 46.54 -16.76
N GLU A 7 -54.58 45.80 -17.11
CA GLU A 7 -54.57 44.33 -17.04
C GLU A 7 -53.69 43.69 -18.13
N ALA A 8 -53.63 44.27 -19.33
CA ALA A 8 -52.70 43.84 -20.38
C ALA A 8 -51.23 44.03 -19.97
N MET A 9 -50.88 45.19 -19.38
CA MET A 9 -49.52 45.49 -18.90
C MET A 9 -49.11 44.56 -17.74
N LYS A 10 -50.05 44.21 -16.86
CA LYS A 10 -49.82 43.28 -15.74
C LYS A 10 -49.58 41.85 -16.21
N THR A 11 -50.29 41.44 -17.26
CA THR A 11 -50.14 40.14 -17.92
C THR A 11 -48.79 40.03 -18.64
N ILE A 12 -48.40 41.08 -19.39
CA ILE A 12 -47.08 41.15 -20.05
C ILE A 12 -45.95 41.11 -19.03
N LYS A 13 -46.07 41.86 -17.91
CA LYS A 13 -45.04 41.87 -16.85
C LYS A 13 -44.88 40.50 -16.19
N ARG A 14 -45.99 39.79 -15.94
CA ARG A 14 -45.97 38.41 -15.40
C ARG A 14 -45.38 37.41 -16.40
N ALA A 15 -45.71 37.53 -17.69
CA ALA A 15 -45.13 36.70 -18.74
C ALA A 15 -43.61 36.95 -18.87
N LEU A 16 -43.16 38.20 -18.83
CA LEU A 16 -41.75 38.56 -18.90
C LEU A 16 -40.97 38.08 -17.66
N GLN A 17 -41.58 38.18 -16.46
CA GLN A 17 -41.01 37.62 -15.22
C GLN A 17 -40.93 36.09 -15.27
N GLY A 18 -41.94 35.42 -15.84
CA GLY A 18 -41.94 33.97 -16.06
C GLY A 18 -40.85 33.54 -17.05
N VAL A 19 -40.69 34.27 -18.16
CA VAL A 19 -39.63 34.00 -19.15
C VAL A 19 -38.25 34.25 -18.54
N LEU A 20 -38.04 35.33 -17.79
CA LEU A 20 -36.78 35.60 -17.08
C LEU A 20 -36.47 34.55 -16.01
N ALA A 21 -37.48 34.06 -15.27
CA ALA A 21 -37.30 33.00 -14.29
C ALA A 21 -36.98 31.65 -14.94
N CYS A 22 -37.66 31.28 -16.04
CA CYS A 22 -37.36 30.07 -16.81
C CYS A 22 -35.97 30.15 -17.49
N SER A 23 -35.59 31.29 -18.03
CA SER A 23 -34.25 31.52 -18.58
C SER A 23 -33.18 31.46 -17.49
N GLY A 24 -33.45 32.00 -16.30
CA GLY A 24 -32.55 31.89 -15.14
C GLY A 24 -32.35 30.45 -14.67
N LEU A 25 -33.41 29.64 -14.66
CA LEU A 25 -33.35 28.20 -14.34
C LEU A 25 -32.57 27.40 -15.39
N LEU A 26 -32.73 27.71 -16.68
CA LEU A 26 -32.00 27.07 -17.77
C LEU A 26 -30.51 27.43 -17.77
N VAL A 27 -30.16 28.68 -17.46
CA VAL A 27 -28.76 29.14 -17.34
C VAL A 27 -28.09 28.59 -16.07
N ALA A 28 -28.83 28.50 -14.95
CA ALA A 28 -28.31 27.87 -13.73
C ALA A 28 -28.06 26.37 -13.90
N GLY A 29 -28.88 25.67 -14.69
CA GLY A 29 -28.66 24.26 -15.03
C GLY A 29 -27.40 24.03 -15.88
N ALA A 30 -27.07 24.96 -16.79
CA ALA A 30 -25.85 24.89 -17.59
C ALA A 30 -24.58 25.23 -16.80
N ALA A 31 -24.65 26.15 -15.83
CA ALA A 31 -23.51 26.53 -14.98
C ALA A 31 -23.15 25.47 -13.91
N LEU A 32 -24.01 24.45 -13.72
CA LEU A 32 -23.81 23.32 -12.79
C LEU A 32 -23.62 21.99 -13.53
N ALA A 33 -23.51 22.00 -14.85
CA ALA A 33 -23.27 20.79 -15.63
C ALA A 33 -21.81 20.35 -15.46
N VAL A 34 -21.60 19.25 -14.74
CA VAL A 34 -20.33 18.52 -14.72
C VAL A 34 -20.16 17.88 -16.09
N GLY A 35 -18.97 18.00 -16.69
CA GLY A 35 -18.61 17.36 -17.96
C GLY A 35 -18.13 15.92 -17.76
N ASP A 36 -17.95 15.20 -18.87
CA ASP A 36 -17.36 13.85 -18.83
C ASP A 36 -15.95 13.90 -18.24
N SER A 37 -15.64 13.00 -17.32
CA SER A 37 -14.29 12.93 -16.75
C SER A 37 -13.36 12.19 -17.72
N PRO A 38 -12.33 12.81 -18.30
CA PRO A 38 -11.44 12.13 -19.23
C PRO A 38 -10.72 10.98 -18.52
N GLY A 39 -10.86 9.76 -19.06
CA GLY A 39 -10.32 8.55 -18.45
C GLY A 39 -11.08 8.02 -17.24
N GLY A 40 -12.14 8.72 -16.83
CA GLY A 40 -13.06 8.35 -15.75
C GLY A 40 -14.47 8.06 -16.29
N PRO A 41 -15.49 8.06 -15.42
CA PRO A 41 -16.87 7.83 -15.84
C PRO A 41 -17.44 9.02 -16.62
N ALA A 42 -18.29 8.73 -17.60
CA ALA A 42 -19.05 9.75 -18.32
C ALA A 42 -20.30 10.19 -17.50
N VAL A 43 -20.81 11.38 -17.79
CA VAL A 43 -21.97 11.93 -17.10
C VAL A 43 -23.20 11.09 -17.42
N ASN A 44 -23.91 10.64 -16.38
CA ASN A 44 -25.05 9.72 -16.50
C ASN A 44 -24.71 8.39 -17.18
N GLU A 45 -23.45 7.95 -17.11
CA GLU A 45 -23.07 6.61 -17.57
C GLU A 45 -23.76 5.54 -16.71
N ILE A 46 -24.61 4.72 -17.34
CA ILE A 46 -25.39 3.65 -16.67
C ILE A 46 -24.81 2.25 -16.92
N ASN A 47 -23.74 2.15 -17.70
CA ASN A 47 -23.06 0.90 -18.02
C ASN A 47 -21.61 0.93 -17.50
N LEU A 48 -20.87 -0.15 -17.69
CA LEU A 48 -19.44 -0.21 -17.38
C LEU A 48 -18.65 0.74 -18.30
N GLN A 49 -17.57 1.30 -17.76
CA GLN A 49 -16.64 2.12 -18.55
C GLN A 49 -16.11 1.37 -19.77
N PRO A 50 -15.82 2.08 -20.88
CA PRO A 50 -15.23 1.47 -22.07
C PRO A 50 -13.93 0.70 -21.74
N PRO A 51 -13.84 -0.58 -22.11
CA PRO A 51 -12.67 -1.39 -21.80
C PRO A 51 -11.45 -0.97 -22.64
N VAL A 52 -10.27 -1.02 -22.02
CA VAL A 52 -8.99 -0.78 -22.70
C VAL A 52 -7.96 -1.90 -22.49
N THR A 53 -8.40 -3.02 -21.93
CA THR A 53 -7.63 -4.25 -21.79
C THR A 53 -8.48 -5.42 -22.30
N ARG A 54 -7.82 -6.49 -22.75
CA ARG A 54 -8.51 -7.69 -23.18
C ARG A 54 -9.40 -8.32 -22.09
N ILE A 55 -8.94 -8.30 -20.84
CA ILE A 55 -9.71 -8.79 -19.70
C ILE A 55 -10.97 -7.94 -19.48
N ALA A 56 -10.86 -6.62 -19.56
CA ALA A 56 -12.01 -5.73 -19.43
C ALA A 56 -13.04 -5.96 -20.54
N GLU A 57 -12.61 -6.22 -21.78
CA GLU A 57 -13.52 -6.60 -22.87
C GLU A 57 -14.29 -7.89 -22.57
N GLU A 58 -13.62 -8.91 -22.04
CA GLU A 58 -14.26 -10.17 -21.65
C GLU A 58 -15.27 -9.96 -20.52
N LEU A 59 -14.92 -9.16 -19.51
CA LEU A 59 -15.83 -8.78 -18.42
C LEU A 59 -17.05 -8.01 -18.94
N TYR A 60 -16.85 -7.06 -19.86
CA TYR A 60 -17.92 -6.28 -20.47
C TYR A 60 -18.89 -7.18 -21.27
N SER A 61 -18.36 -8.11 -22.05
CA SER A 61 -19.15 -9.07 -22.83
C SER A 61 -19.94 -10.02 -21.92
N LEU A 62 -19.30 -10.56 -20.87
CA LEU A 62 -19.96 -11.39 -19.86
C LEU A 62 -21.08 -10.64 -19.14
N HIS A 63 -20.81 -9.40 -18.71
CA HIS A 63 -21.82 -8.53 -18.10
C HIS A 63 -23.02 -8.34 -19.02
N THR A 64 -22.78 -7.98 -20.28
CA THR A 64 -23.85 -7.74 -21.28
C THR A 64 -24.68 -9.00 -21.52
N MET A 65 -24.03 -10.15 -21.67
CA MET A 65 -24.70 -11.44 -21.86
C MET A 65 -25.55 -11.83 -20.65
N MET A 66 -25.04 -11.65 -19.43
CA MET A 66 -25.79 -11.86 -18.18
C MET A 66 -26.98 -10.91 -18.08
N LEU A 67 -26.81 -9.64 -18.42
CA LEU A 67 -27.90 -8.65 -18.37
C LEU A 67 -29.04 -9.02 -19.33
N ILE A 68 -28.72 -9.46 -20.55
CA ILE A 68 -29.72 -9.97 -21.52
C ILE A 68 -30.45 -11.19 -20.96
N LEU A 69 -29.71 -12.17 -20.42
CA LEU A 69 -30.29 -13.38 -19.83
C LEU A 69 -31.23 -13.04 -18.66
N CYS A 70 -30.78 -12.22 -17.73
CA CYS A 70 -31.59 -11.74 -16.60
C CYS A 70 -32.84 -11.00 -17.07
N THR A 71 -32.73 -10.19 -18.13
CA THR A 71 -33.88 -9.47 -18.72
C THR A 71 -34.90 -10.43 -19.31
N VAL A 72 -34.47 -11.47 -20.03
CA VAL A 72 -35.38 -12.48 -20.58
C VAL A 72 -36.11 -13.25 -19.47
N ILE A 73 -35.38 -13.67 -18.42
CA ILE A 73 -35.99 -14.34 -17.25
C ILE A 73 -36.95 -13.39 -16.53
N PHE A 74 -36.55 -12.13 -16.34
CA PHE A 74 -37.38 -11.10 -15.72
C PHE A 74 -38.70 -10.93 -16.48
N ILE A 75 -38.65 -10.77 -17.81
CA ILE A 75 -39.86 -10.65 -18.65
C ILE A 75 -40.72 -11.90 -18.55
N GLY A 76 -40.12 -13.09 -18.53
CA GLY A 76 -40.85 -14.35 -18.38
C GLY A 76 -41.60 -14.44 -17.04
N VAL A 77 -40.88 -14.21 -15.94
CA VAL A 77 -41.44 -14.29 -14.57
C VAL A 77 -42.50 -13.21 -14.35
N PHE A 78 -42.18 -11.95 -14.64
CA PHE A 78 -43.14 -10.85 -14.48
C PHE A 78 -44.31 -10.98 -15.46
N GLY A 79 -44.09 -11.48 -16.67
CA GLY A 79 -45.15 -11.78 -17.63
C GLY A 79 -46.17 -12.78 -17.08
N VAL A 80 -45.70 -13.91 -16.54
CA VAL A 80 -46.58 -14.92 -15.92
C VAL A 80 -47.28 -14.35 -14.67
N MET A 81 -46.57 -13.57 -13.85
CA MET A 81 -47.14 -12.93 -12.67
C MET A 81 -48.25 -11.92 -13.05
N PHE A 82 -47.97 -11.00 -13.97
CA PHE A 82 -48.95 -10.01 -14.43
C PHE A 82 -50.14 -10.66 -15.14
N TYR A 83 -49.89 -11.68 -15.95
CA TYR A 83 -50.95 -12.49 -16.54
C TYR A 83 -51.82 -13.14 -15.45
N SER A 84 -51.22 -13.72 -14.42
CA SER A 84 -51.94 -14.36 -13.32
C SER A 84 -52.80 -13.34 -12.56
N ILE A 85 -52.25 -12.16 -12.23
CA ILE A 85 -53.00 -11.06 -11.58
C ILE A 85 -54.16 -10.58 -12.47
N PHE A 86 -53.95 -10.46 -13.78
CA PHE A 86 -54.98 -9.94 -14.68
C PHE A 86 -56.08 -10.97 -15.00
N ALA A 87 -55.70 -12.23 -15.23
CA ALA A 87 -56.59 -13.28 -15.71
C ALA A 87 -57.28 -14.05 -14.57
N HIS A 88 -56.58 -14.28 -13.45
CA HIS A 88 -57.06 -15.12 -12.34
C HIS A 88 -57.60 -14.32 -11.15
N ARG A 89 -57.80 -13.00 -11.30
CA ARG A 89 -58.38 -12.18 -10.23
C ARG A 89 -59.85 -12.51 -9.95
N LYS A 90 -60.22 -12.49 -8.66
CA LYS A 90 -61.59 -12.71 -8.17
C LYS A 90 -62.63 -11.80 -8.83
N SER A 91 -62.28 -10.54 -9.14
CA SER A 91 -63.21 -9.59 -9.76
C SER A 91 -63.64 -9.94 -11.19
N LYS A 92 -62.92 -10.85 -11.87
CA LYS A 92 -63.37 -11.40 -13.16
C LYS A 92 -64.25 -12.64 -13.03
N GLY A 93 -64.60 -13.05 -11.81
CA GLY A 93 -65.34 -14.28 -11.55
C GLY A 93 -64.53 -15.56 -11.75
N HIS A 94 -63.19 -15.46 -11.77
CA HIS A 94 -62.34 -16.64 -11.93
C HIS A 94 -62.49 -17.57 -10.71
N GLN A 95 -62.74 -18.87 -10.96
CA GLN A 95 -62.82 -19.89 -9.93
C GLN A 95 -61.47 -20.57 -9.78
N ALA A 96 -61.00 -20.75 -8.54
CA ALA A 96 -59.71 -21.36 -8.28
C ALA A 96 -59.71 -22.83 -8.72
N ALA A 97 -58.67 -23.25 -9.44
CA ALA A 97 -58.45 -24.64 -9.79
C ALA A 97 -57.98 -25.44 -8.56
N HIS A 98 -58.34 -26.73 -8.50
CA HIS A 98 -57.95 -27.66 -7.44
C HIS A 98 -56.85 -28.60 -7.94
N PHE A 99 -55.60 -28.16 -7.85
CA PHE A 99 -54.41 -28.98 -8.03
C PHE A 99 -53.39 -28.64 -6.93
N HIS A 100 -52.52 -29.60 -6.59
CA HIS A 100 -51.52 -29.41 -5.53
C HIS A 100 -50.08 -29.40 -6.07
N GLU A 101 -49.78 -30.21 -7.10
CA GLU A 101 -48.43 -30.30 -7.67
C GLU A 101 -48.47 -30.77 -9.13
N SER A 102 -47.33 -30.62 -9.80
CA SER A 102 -47.06 -31.21 -11.10
C SER A 102 -45.60 -31.61 -11.19
N THR A 103 -45.30 -32.89 -10.97
CA THR A 103 -43.92 -33.42 -11.02
C THR A 103 -43.21 -33.07 -12.34
N THR A 104 -43.95 -33.03 -13.46
CA THR A 104 -43.39 -32.64 -14.75
C THR A 104 -42.94 -31.18 -14.76
N VAL A 105 -43.74 -30.24 -14.22
CA VAL A 105 -43.36 -28.83 -14.12
C VAL A 105 -42.19 -28.66 -13.16
N GLU A 106 -42.22 -29.40 -12.04
CA GLU A 106 -41.13 -29.42 -11.06
C GLU A 106 -39.80 -29.83 -11.70
N ILE A 107 -39.79 -30.90 -12.50
CA ILE A 107 -38.57 -31.33 -13.19
C ILE A 107 -38.09 -30.26 -14.17
N ILE A 108 -39.00 -29.68 -14.97
CA ILE A 108 -38.63 -28.67 -15.98
C ILE A 108 -38.00 -27.45 -15.33
N TRP A 109 -38.61 -26.88 -14.29
CA TRP A 109 -38.11 -25.66 -13.66
C TRP A 109 -36.89 -25.88 -12.76
N THR A 110 -36.49 -27.12 -12.52
CA THR A 110 -35.25 -27.44 -11.82
C THR A 110 -34.12 -27.67 -12.82
N VAL A 111 -34.39 -28.43 -13.88
CA VAL A 111 -33.39 -28.75 -14.92
C VAL A 111 -33.03 -27.52 -15.73
N VAL A 112 -33.99 -26.66 -16.09
CA VAL A 112 -33.71 -25.48 -16.93
C VAL A 112 -32.75 -24.49 -16.23
N PRO A 113 -32.99 -24.02 -14.99
CA PRO A 113 -32.03 -23.18 -14.27
C PRO A 113 -30.68 -23.86 -14.04
N PHE A 114 -30.68 -25.16 -13.75
CA PHE A 114 -29.43 -25.92 -13.61
C PHE A 114 -28.57 -25.85 -14.89
N VAL A 115 -29.16 -26.13 -16.05
CA VAL A 115 -28.45 -26.05 -17.34
C VAL A 115 -27.98 -24.62 -17.62
N ILE A 116 -28.81 -23.61 -17.34
CA ILE A 116 -28.44 -22.19 -17.50
C ILE A 116 -27.19 -21.86 -16.67
N VAL A 117 -27.12 -22.28 -15.40
CA VAL A 117 -25.97 -22.06 -14.52
C VAL A 117 -24.71 -22.78 -15.02
N VAL A 118 -24.83 -24.02 -15.47
CA VAL A 118 -23.69 -24.78 -16.01
C VAL A 118 -23.12 -24.08 -17.25
N LEU A 119 -23.98 -23.62 -18.17
CA LEU A 119 -23.53 -22.97 -19.41
C LEU A 119 -22.88 -21.61 -19.14
N MET A 120 -23.38 -20.81 -18.20
CA MET A 120 -22.77 -19.52 -17.86
C MET A 120 -21.42 -19.67 -17.13
N ALA A 121 -21.20 -20.77 -16.40
CA ALA A 121 -19.98 -21.00 -15.64
C ALA A 121 -18.75 -21.21 -16.55
N LEU A 122 -18.93 -21.75 -17.76
CA LEU A 122 -17.83 -22.05 -18.69
C LEU A 122 -17.05 -20.79 -19.13
N PRO A 123 -17.67 -19.75 -19.73
CA PRO A 123 -16.94 -18.56 -20.12
C PRO A 123 -16.45 -17.75 -18.90
N ALA A 124 -17.19 -17.76 -17.79
CA ALA A 124 -16.77 -17.10 -16.56
C ALA A 124 -15.50 -17.71 -15.97
N THR A 125 -15.41 -19.05 -15.94
CA THR A 125 -14.22 -19.76 -15.44
C THR A 125 -12.99 -19.44 -16.29
N LYS A 126 -13.13 -19.42 -17.62
CA LYS A 126 -12.04 -19.05 -18.53
C LYS A 126 -11.51 -17.64 -18.23
N ALA A 127 -12.41 -16.67 -18.06
CA ALA A 127 -12.03 -15.28 -17.75
C ALA A 127 -11.32 -15.19 -16.39
N VAL A 128 -11.85 -15.84 -15.34
CA VAL A 128 -11.23 -15.84 -14.00
C VAL A 128 -9.84 -16.45 -14.02
N VAL A 129 -9.64 -17.56 -14.75
CA VAL A 129 -8.30 -18.18 -14.89
C VAL A 129 -7.33 -17.22 -15.57
N ALA A 130 -7.75 -16.55 -16.66
CA ALA A 130 -6.92 -15.57 -17.35
C ALA A 130 -6.56 -14.36 -16.47
N MET A 131 -7.51 -13.89 -15.66
CA MET A 131 -7.28 -12.80 -14.70
C MET A 131 -6.23 -13.15 -13.62
N LYS A 132 -6.14 -14.44 -13.23
CA LYS A 132 -5.23 -14.90 -12.18
C LYS A 132 -3.84 -15.29 -12.67
N ASP A 133 -3.63 -15.42 -13.98
CA ASP A 133 -2.30 -15.68 -14.54
C ASP A 133 -1.44 -14.41 -14.55
N THR A 134 -0.66 -14.19 -13.51
CA THR A 134 0.29 -13.06 -13.38
C THR A 134 1.69 -13.38 -13.91
N SER A 135 1.89 -14.55 -14.53
CA SER A 135 3.20 -14.96 -15.06
C SER A 135 3.65 -14.10 -16.26
N ASN A 136 4.94 -14.13 -16.58
CA ASN A 136 5.51 -13.48 -17.78
C ASN A 136 5.22 -11.97 -17.88
N ALA A 137 5.30 -11.25 -16.76
CA ALA A 137 5.12 -9.81 -16.73
C ALA A 137 6.37 -9.05 -17.22
N ASP A 138 6.14 -8.01 -18.03
CA ASP A 138 7.17 -7.09 -18.54
C ASP A 138 7.61 -6.08 -17.47
N LEU A 139 6.65 -5.63 -16.66
CA LEU A 139 6.85 -4.68 -15.57
C LEU A 139 6.19 -5.25 -14.31
N THR A 140 6.81 -5.06 -13.15
CA THR A 140 6.17 -5.33 -11.86
C THR A 140 6.21 -4.07 -10.99
N VAL A 141 5.04 -3.69 -10.49
CA VAL A 141 4.85 -2.55 -9.58
C VAL A 141 4.19 -3.06 -8.32
N LYS A 142 4.74 -2.71 -7.16
CA LYS A 142 4.11 -2.91 -5.86
C LYS A 142 3.32 -1.66 -5.51
N VAL A 143 2.05 -1.85 -5.18
CA VAL A 143 1.07 -0.86 -4.79
C VAL A 143 0.77 -1.06 -3.31
N THR A 144 1.00 -0.02 -2.52
CA THR A 144 0.75 -0.05 -1.08
C THR A 144 -0.37 0.92 -0.71
N GLY A 145 -1.42 0.44 -0.05
CA GLY A 145 -2.48 1.28 0.50
C GLY A 145 -2.08 1.94 1.82
N TYR A 146 -2.36 3.24 1.94
CA TYR A 146 -2.21 4.03 3.16
C TYR A 146 -3.47 4.88 3.38
N GLN A 147 -3.80 5.25 4.60
CA GLN A 147 -4.81 6.26 4.91
C GLN A 147 -4.26 7.66 4.60
N TRP A 148 -4.72 8.39 3.56
CA TRP A 148 -5.60 8.00 2.45
C TRP A 148 -4.89 8.37 1.14
N LYS A 149 -4.02 7.47 0.67
CA LYS A 149 -3.13 7.64 -0.50
C LYS A 149 -2.57 6.29 -0.96
N TRP A 150 -1.97 6.27 -2.13
CA TRP A 150 -1.34 5.08 -2.71
C TRP A 150 0.17 5.25 -2.83
N GLY A 151 0.94 4.25 -2.42
CA GLY A 151 2.38 4.17 -2.71
C GLY A 151 2.63 3.27 -3.91
N TYR A 152 3.54 3.69 -4.79
CA TYR A 152 3.95 2.92 -5.97
C TYR A 152 5.45 2.67 -5.94
N ASP A 153 5.84 1.41 -5.93
CA ASP A 153 7.25 0.98 -6.02
C ASP A 153 7.44 0.16 -7.30
N TYR A 154 8.31 0.62 -8.19
CA TYR A 154 8.67 -0.10 -9.41
C TYR A 154 9.73 -1.14 -9.04
N VAL A 155 9.31 -2.41 -8.90
CA VAL A 155 10.17 -3.47 -8.36
C VAL A 155 10.90 -4.27 -9.44
N LYS A 156 10.41 -4.25 -10.69
CA LYS A 156 11.07 -4.90 -11.82
C LYS A 156 10.72 -4.21 -13.12
N GLY A 157 11.73 -3.96 -13.96
CA GLY A 157 11.62 -3.41 -15.32
C GLY A 157 12.36 -2.08 -15.48
N PRO A 158 12.15 -1.32 -16.57
CA PRO A 158 12.95 -0.13 -16.87
C PRO A 158 12.93 0.92 -15.74
N GLY A 159 11.78 1.09 -15.08
CA GLY A 159 11.57 1.98 -13.95
C GLY A 159 12.05 1.46 -12.59
N GLU A 160 12.75 0.32 -12.53
CA GLU A 160 13.17 -0.28 -11.26
C GLU A 160 13.90 0.71 -10.34
N GLY A 161 13.50 0.70 -9.07
CA GLY A 161 13.98 1.59 -8.02
C GLY A 161 13.15 2.86 -7.83
N ILE A 162 12.30 3.24 -8.80
CA ILE A 162 11.41 4.40 -8.65
C ILE A 162 10.36 4.10 -7.57
N SER A 163 10.20 5.02 -6.62
CA SER A 163 9.21 4.93 -5.55
C SER A 163 8.64 6.32 -5.25
N PHE A 164 7.32 6.40 -5.04
CA PHE A 164 6.64 7.64 -4.65
C PHE A 164 5.27 7.39 -4.02
N LEU A 165 4.76 8.40 -3.33
CA LEU A 165 3.37 8.47 -2.86
C LEU A 165 2.52 9.28 -3.83
N SER A 166 1.26 8.86 -3.96
CA SER A 166 0.24 9.45 -4.83
C SER A 166 -0.95 9.86 -3.97
N THR A 167 -1.15 11.17 -3.87
CA THR A 167 -2.14 11.81 -3.01
C THR A 167 -3.11 12.64 -3.84
N LEU A 168 -4.37 12.69 -3.41
CA LEU A 168 -5.40 13.53 -4.01
C LEU A 168 -4.96 15.00 -4.10
N THR A 169 -5.14 15.62 -5.27
CA THR A 169 -4.82 17.04 -5.50
C THR A 169 -6.01 17.98 -5.36
N THR A 170 -7.25 17.46 -5.34
CA THR A 170 -8.46 18.28 -5.18
C THR A 170 -8.36 19.15 -3.92
N PRO A 171 -8.42 20.49 -4.06
CA PRO A 171 -8.35 21.42 -2.95
C PRO A 171 -9.48 21.23 -1.94
N ARG A 172 -9.19 21.43 -0.65
CA ARG A 172 -10.22 21.31 0.40
C ARG A 172 -11.33 22.36 0.27
N ALA A 173 -11.07 23.49 -0.39
CA ALA A 173 -12.07 24.48 -0.72
C ALA A 173 -13.17 23.93 -1.65
N GLU A 174 -12.80 23.11 -2.64
CA GLU A 174 -13.77 22.44 -3.53
C GLU A 174 -14.57 21.40 -2.74
N VAL A 175 -13.89 20.57 -1.95
CA VAL A 175 -14.53 19.53 -1.11
C VAL A 175 -15.54 20.11 -0.13
N ASN A 176 -15.24 21.27 0.46
CA ASN A 176 -16.11 21.94 1.44
C ASN A 176 -17.20 22.82 0.79
N GLY A 177 -17.30 22.84 -0.55
CA GLY A 177 -18.27 23.67 -1.26
C GLY A 177 -17.97 25.17 -1.25
N HIS A 178 -16.73 25.55 -0.98
CA HIS A 178 -16.25 26.95 -1.01
C HIS A 178 -15.62 27.35 -2.36
N ALA A 179 -15.47 26.41 -3.29
CA ALA A 179 -14.95 26.63 -4.64
C ALA A 179 -15.71 25.75 -5.65
N PRO A 180 -15.81 26.16 -6.93
CA PRO A 180 -16.39 25.32 -7.98
C PRO A 180 -15.57 24.05 -8.19
N ILE A 181 -16.25 22.95 -8.48
CA ILE A 181 -15.62 21.64 -8.74
C ILE A 181 -15.20 21.52 -10.21
N THR A 182 -14.17 20.72 -10.48
CA THR A 182 -13.72 20.37 -11.84
C THR A 182 -14.34 19.07 -12.34
N ASP A 183 -14.23 18.77 -13.64
CA ASP A 183 -14.68 17.49 -14.24
C ASP A 183 -13.90 16.27 -13.71
N THR A 184 -12.77 16.50 -13.06
CA THR A 184 -11.92 15.47 -12.44
C THR A 184 -11.91 15.59 -10.91
N TYR A 185 -12.92 16.25 -10.34
CA TYR A 185 -13.13 16.37 -8.89
C TYR A 185 -13.05 15.00 -8.20
N LEU A 186 -12.16 14.89 -7.20
CA LEU A 186 -11.82 13.66 -6.47
C LEU A 186 -11.16 12.54 -7.30
N GLN A 187 -10.66 12.85 -8.50
CA GLN A 187 -10.09 11.85 -9.41
C GLN A 187 -8.68 12.19 -9.90
N GLU A 188 -8.05 13.23 -9.34
CA GLU A 188 -6.68 13.64 -9.68
C GLU A 188 -5.70 13.41 -8.54
N VAL A 189 -4.45 13.15 -8.90
CA VAL A 189 -3.35 12.94 -7.95
C VAL A 189 -2.13 13.76 -8.35
N ASP A 190 -1.21 13.94 -7.41
CA ASP A 190 0.05 14.64 -7.62
C ASP A 190 1.05 13.81 -8.45
N ASN A 191 1.11 12.50 -8.19
CA ASN A 191 2.02 11.57 -8.83
C ASN A 191 1.22 10.35 -9.36
N PRO A 192 0.89 10.28 -10.66
CA PRO A 192 0.18 9.14 -11.22
C PRO A 192 1.10 7.92 -11.39
N LEU A 193 0.52 6.72 -11.42
CA LEU A 193 1.22 5.51 -11.84
C LEU A 193 1.46 5.56 -13.35
N VAL A 194 2.71 5.53 -13.81
CA VAL A 194 3.05 5.61 -15.24
C VAL A 194 3.52 4.26 -15.76
N VAL A 195 2.92 3.77 -16.85
CA VAL A 195 3.22 2.46 -17.44
C VAL A 195 3.23 2.52 -18.97
N PRO A 196 3.98 1.63 -19.66
CA PRO A 196 3.94 1.55 -21.11
C PRO A 196 2.70 0.80 -21.63
N VAL A 197 2.22 1.21 -22.79
CA VAL A 197 1.14 0.53 -23.54
C VAL A 197 1.60 -0.84 -24.04
N ASN A 198 0.67 -1.78 -24.20
CA ASN A 198 0.89 -3.12 -24.75
C ASN A 198 1.88 -4.01 -23.97
N LYS A 199 2.21 -3.65 -22.72
CA LYS A 199 3.03 -4.45 -21.80
C LYS A 199 2.20 -5.06 -20.68
N LYS A 200 2.52 -6.29 -20.29
CA LYS A 200 1.87 -6.96 -19.16
C LYS A 200 2.45 -6.41 -17.86
N ILE A 201 1.64 -5.62 -17.16
CA ILE A 201 1.98 -5.00 -15.88
C ILE A 201 1.46 -5.89 -14.76
N ARG A 202 2.37 -6.50 -13.99
CA ARG A 202 2.01 -7.19 -12.74
C ARG A 202 1.92 -6.18 -11.63
N VAL A 203 0.77 -6.13 -10.98
CA VAL A 203 0.48 -5.27 -9.84
C VAL A 203 0.47 -6.13 -8.59
N ILE A 204 1.45 -5.91 -7.73
CA ILE A 204 1.51 -6.52 -6.39
C ILE A 204 0.83 -5.55 -5.43
N THR A 205 -0.08 -6.00 -4.59
CA THR A 205 -0.89 -5.17 -3.69
C THR A 205 -0.70 -5.60 -2.24
N THR A 206 -0.56 -4.60 -1.36
CA THR A 206 -0.50 -4.75 0.10
C THR A 206 -0.93 -3.44 0.76
N ALA A 207 -1.06 -3.38 2.07
CA ALA A 207 -1.37 -2.15 2.81
C ALA A 207 -0.52 -2.02 4.06
N ASN A 208 -0.32 -0.79 4.52
CA ASN A 208 0.48 -0.53 5.73
C ASN A 208 -0.36 -0.25 6.98
N ASP A 209 -1.68 -0.06 6.83
CA ASP A 209 -2.59 0.27 7.93
C ASP A 209 -3.86 -0.60 7.95
N VAL A 210 -4.86 -0.27 7.16
CA VAL A 210 -6.16 -0.95 7.06
C VAL A 210 -6.31 -1.60 5.69
N VAL A 211 -7.41 -2.32 5.46
CA VAL A 211 -7.70 -2.85 4.13
C VAL A 211 -8.11 -1.72 3.19
N HIS A 212 -7.52 -1.71 2.00
CA HIS A 212 -7.89 -0.86 0.86
C HIS A 212 -8.19 -1.75 -0.35
N SER A 213 -8.70 -1.19 -1.44
CA SER A 213 -8.78 -1.94 -2.70
C SER A 213 -8.46 -1.10 -3.92
N TRP A 214 -7.39 -1.49 -4.62
CA TRP A 214 -6.92 -0.81 -5.82
C TRP A 214 -7.78 -1.24 -7.01
N TYR A 215 -8.45 -0.29 -7.64
CA TYR A 215 -9.39 -0.54 -8.74
C TYR A 215 -9.22 0.48 -9.86
N VAL A 216 -9.10 0.00 -11.10
CA VAL A 216 -9.18 0.81 -12.32
C VAL A 216 -10.24 0.20 -13.25
N PRO A 217 -11.46 0.78 -13.36
CA PRO A 217 -12.57 0.19 -14.09
C PRO A 217 -12.27 -0.11 -15.56
N ALA A 218 -11.70 0.85 -16.30
CA ALA A 218 -11.35 0.67 -17.71
C ALA A 218 -10.39 -0.52 -17.96
N PHE A 219 -9.63 -0.93 -16.94
CA PHE A 219 -8.72 -2.07 -17.00
C PHE A 219 -9.37 -3.39 -16.59
N GLY A 220 -10.54 -3.36 -15.94
CA GLY A 220 -11.18 -4.54 -15.39
C GLY A 220 -10.41 -5.15 -14.22
N VAL A 221 -9.60 -4.36 -13.51
CA VAL A 221 -8.72 -4.84 -12.42
C VAL A 221 -9.14 -4.22 -11.11
N LYS A 222 -9.56 -5.08 -10.17
CA LYS A 222 -9.77 -4.80 -8.75
C LYS A 222 -9.00 -5.82 -7.92
N GLN A 223 -8.24 -5.37 -6.92
CA GLN A 223 -7.59 -6.27 -5.97
C GLN A 223 -7.42 -5.58 -4.62
N ASP A 224 -7.92 -6.19 -3.54
CA ASP A 224 -7.74 -5.58 -2.22
C ASP A 224 -6.28 -5.67 -1.75
N ALA A 225 -5.84 -4.59 -1.12
CA ALA A 225 -4.57 -4.42 -0.45
C ALA A 225 -4.80 -4.69 1.04
N ILE A 226 -4.27 -5.80 1.55
CA ILE A 226 -4.49 -6.25 2.93
C ILE A 226 -3.17 -6.17 3.70
N PRO A 227 -3.16 -5.55 4.90
CA PRO A 227 -1.97 -5.53 5.75
C PRO A 227 -1.47 -6.94 6.07
N GLY A 228 -0.16 -7.17 5.94
CA GLY A 228 0.48 -8.46 6.22
C GLY A 228 0.30 -9.52 5.13
N PHE A 229 -0.44 -9.24 4.05
CA PHE A 229 -0.54 -10.12 2.89
C PHE A 229 -0.05 -9.41 1.63
N VAL A 230 0.47 -10.22 0.71
CA VAL A 230 0.84 -9.79 -0.63
C VAL A 230 -0.04 -10.54 -1.62
N ARG A 231 -0.78 -9.80 -2.44
CA ARG A 231 -1.62 -10.36 -3.51
C ARG A 231 -1.26 -9.71 -4.83
N ASP A 232 -1.34 -10.45 -5.91
CA ASP A 232 -1.06 -9.93 -7.22
C ASP A 232 -2.24 -10.03 -8.17
N THR A 233 -2.22 -9.13 -9.14
CA THR A 233 -3.10 -9.06 -10.29
C THR A 233 -2.30 -8.51 -11.47
N TRP A 234 -2.91 -8.39 -12.64
CA TRP A 234 -2.22 -7.83 -13.79
C TRP A 234 -3.17 -7.12 -14.74
N PHE A 235 -2.63 -6.22 -15.55
CA PHE A 235 -3.31 -5.66 -16.71
C PHE A 235 -2.35 -5.48 -17.88
N LYS A 236 -2.90 -5.34 -19.09
CA LYS A 236 -2.19 -4.92 -20.30
C LYS A 236 -3.07 -3.92 -21.03
N ALA A 237 -2.78 -2.63 -20.88
CA ALA A 237 -3.51 -1.56 -21.53
C ALA A 237 -3.14 -1.51 -23.03
N GLU A 238 -4.14 -1.47 -23.91
CA GLU A 238 -3.95 -1.52 -25.37
C GLU A 238 -4.07 -0.13 -26.02
N LYS A 239 -4.38 0.89 -25.21
CA LYS A 239 -4.51 2.29 -25.63
C LYS A 239 -3.73 3.18 -24.68
N THR A 240 -3.06 4.18 -25.24
CA THR A 240 -2.43 5.26 -24.46
C THR A 240 -3.48 6.22 -23.92
N GLY A 241 -3.23 6.81 -22.76
CA GLY A 241 -4.12 7.78 -22.14
C GLY A 241 -4.01 7.79 -20.62
N THR A 242 -4.80 8.67 -19.99
CA THR A 242 -4.96 8.72 -18.54
C THR A 242 -6.20 7.92 -18.18
N TYR A 243 -6.10 7.07 -17.17
CA TYR A 243 -7.19 6.21 -16.68
C TYR A 243 -7.36 6.39 -15.18
N ARG A 244 -8.61 6.53 -14.74
CA ARG A 244 -8.95 6.87 -13.37
C ARG A 244 -9.56 5.69 -12.65
N GLY A 245 -9.24 5.59 -11.37
CA GLY A 245 -9.61 4.50 -10.50
C GLY A 245 -9.81 5.00 -9.07
N PHE A 246 -10.20 4.08 -8.18
CA PHE A 246 -10.68 4.43 -6.85
C PHE A 246 -10.30 3.38 -5.82
N CYS A 247 -10.25 3.80 -4.55
CA CYS A 247 -10.33 2.84 -3.46
C CYS A 247 -11.75 2.25 -3.40
N THR A 248 -11.84 0.92 -3.39
CA THR A 248 -13.12 0.19 -3.42
C THR A 248 -13.29 -0.77 -2.23
N GLU A 249 -12.62 -0.48 -1.11
CA GLU A 249 -12.82 -1.14 0.18
C GLU A 249 -12.86 -0.05 1.26
N LEU A 250 -13.87 -0.07 2.13
CA LEU A 250 -14.10 0.99 3.10
C LEU A 250 -12.92 1.09 4.10
N CYS A 251 -12.11 2.14 3.96
CA CYS A 251 -10.85 2.31 4.70
C CYS A 251 -10.84 3.49 5.69
N GLY A 252 -12.01 4.04 6.02
CA GLY A 252 -12.18 5.08 7.05
C GLY A 252 -12.73 6.41 6.51
N LYS A 253 -12.56 7.48 7.30
CA LYS A 253 -13.20 8.79 7.08
C LYS A 253 -12.98 9.33 5.67
N GLU A 254 -11.74 9.30 5.17
CA GLU A 254 -11.41 9.87 3.87
C GLU A 254 -11.32 8.79 2.76
N HIS A 255 -12.09 7.69 2.90
CA HIS A 255 -12.15 6.61 1.90
C HIS A 255 -12.42 7.10 0.47
N ALA A 256 -13.29 8.10 0.31
CA ALA A 256 -13.63 8.69 -1.00
C ALA A 256 -12.56 9.65 -1.57
N TYR A 257 -11.46 9.89 -0.86
CA TYR A 257 -10.47 10.93 -1.17
C TYR A 257 -9.08 10.36 -1.50
N MET A 258 -9.03 9.12 -1.98
CA MET A 258 -7.78 8.45 -2.38
C MET A 258 -7.90 7.78 -3.76
N PRO A 259 -8.06 8.57 -4.84
CA PRO A 259 -8.19 8.05 -6.19
C PRO A 259 -6.89 7.39 -6.68
N VAL A 260 -7.02 6.67 -7.77
CA VAL A 260 -5.93 6.09 -8.55
C VAL A 260 -5.91 6.80 -9.89
N VAL A 261 -4.74 7.19 -10.36
CA VAL A 261 -4.55 7.66 -11.74
C VAL A 261 -3.43 6.85 -12.35
N VAL A 262 -3.69 6.29 -13.53
CA VAL A 262 -2.71 5.55 -14.33
C VAL A 262 -2.53 6.25 -15.67
N GLU A 263 -1.30 6.65 -15.97
CA GLU A 263 -0.91 7.15 -17.28
C GLU A 263 -0.28 6.02 -18.10
N VAL A 264 -0.91 5.70 -19.23
CA VAL A 264 -0.42 4.72 -20.19
C VAL A 264 0.24 5.45 -21.33
N LEU A 265 1.56 5.31 -21.45
CA LEU A 265 2.39 6.02 -22.43
C LEU A 265 2.86 5.11 -23.56
N SER A 266 3.37 5.73 -24.63
CA SER A 266 4.17 5.01 -25.63
C SER A 266 5.46 4.46 -24.98
N ASP A 267 6.08 3.45 -25.58
CA ASP A 267 7.34 2.90 -25.09
C ASP A 267 8.44 3.99 -24.98
N ASP A 268 8.51 4.90 -25.97
CA ASP A 268 9.47 6.00 -26.00
C ASP A 268 9.22 7.04 -24.90
N ASP A 269 7.97 7.42 -24.69
CA ASP A 269 7.62 8.42 -23.67
C ASP A 269 7.73 7.83 -22.26
N TYR A 270 7.44 6.55 -22.08
CA TYR A 270 7.72 5.83 -20.84
C TYR A 270 9.23 5.81 -20.56
N ALA A 271 10.07 5.53 -21.55
CA ALA A 271 11.52 5.54 -21.38
C ALA A 271 12.05 6.93 -20.98
N LYS A 272 11.54 8.01 -21.60
CA LYS A 272 11.88 9.39 -21.22
C LYS A 272 11.42 9.72 -19.80
N TRP A 273 10.22 9.29 -19.43
CA TRP A 273 9.70 9.48 -18.08
C TRP A 273 10.58 8.76 -17.05
N VAL A 274 10.97 7.51 -17.30
CA VAL A 274 11.88 6.74 -16.44
C VAL A 274 13.21 7.47 -16.27
N GLN A 275 13.82 7.94 -17.36
CA GLN A 275 15.08 8.69 -17.30
C GLN A 275 14.94 9.96 -16.47
N THR A 276 13.84 10.71 -16.66
CA THR A 276 13.54 11.92 -15.90
C THR A 276 13.38 11.61 -14.41
N GLN A 277 12.66 10.56 -14.05
CA GLN A 277 12.50 10.16 -12.65
C GLN A 277 13.81 9.72 -12.03
N LYS A 278 14.60 8.89 -12.73
CA LYS A 278 15.93 8.48 -12.27
C LYS A 278 16.87 9.67 -12.12
N ALA A 279 16.82 10.64 -13.01
CA ALA A 279 17.58 11.88 -12.89
C ALA A 279 17.11 12.72 -11.68
N LYS A 280 15.80 12.85 -11.45
CA LYS A 280 15.25 13.52 -10.25
C LYS A 280 15.68 12.82 -8.97
N MET A 281 15.59 11.50 -8.92
CA MET A 281 16.08 10.71 -7.80
C MET A 281 17.59 10.83 -7.62
N SER A 282 18.35 10.92 -8.71
CA SER A 282 19.81 11.10 -8.65
C SER A 282 20.21 12.53 -8.26
N ALA A 283 19.41 13.53 -8.62
CA ALA A 283 19.57 14.92 -8.18
C ALA A 283 19.08 15.14 -6.74
N ALA A 284 18.12 14.32 -6.29
CA ALA A 284 17.68 14.23 -4.90
C ALA A 284 18.57 13.28 -4.06
N ASN A 285 19.39 12.45 -4.70
CA ASN A 285 20.54 11.76 -4.09
C ASN A 285 21.62 12.81 -3.86
N ASP A 286 21.34 13.65 -2.89
CA ASP A 286 22.35 14.30 -2.09
C ASP A 286 23.43 13.27 -1.71
N ASP A 287 24.68 13.55 -2.10
CA ASP A 287 25.82 12.67 -1.84
C ASP A 287 25.93 12.44 -0.32
N PRO A 288 25.72 11.22 0.20
CA PRO A 288 25.78 10.96 1.63
C PRO A 288 27.21 11.17 2.19
N ASN A 289 28.22 11.27 1.32
CA ASN A 289 29.59 11.60 1.68
C ASN A 289 29.91 13.09 1.55
N LYS A 290 29.01 13.91 0.96
CA LYS A 290 29.14 15.36 1.03
C LYS A 290 28.93 15.79 2.48
N THR A 291 29.84 16.61 2.98
CA THR A 291 29.66 17.29 4.27
C THR A 291 28.77 18.51 4.06
N TYR A 292 27.61 18.54 4.70
CA TYR A 292 26.67 19.65 4.62
C TYR A 292 26.91 20.67 5.74
N THR A 293 26.68 21.94 5.46
CA THR A 293 26.70 23.00 6.46
C THR A 293 25.38 23.05 7.24
N LEU A 294 25.43 23.63 8.45
CA LEU A 294 24.24 23.86 9.27
C LEU A 294 23.18 24.69 8.51
N ALA A 295 23.60 25.68 7.72
CA ALA A 295 22.69 26.52 6.95
C ALA A 295 21.96 25.73 5.85
N GLU A 296 22.69 24.91 5.07
CA GLU A 296 22.10 24.04 4.02
C GLU A 296 21.08 23.06 4.62
N LEU A 297 21.45 22.40 5.73
CA LEU A 297 20.57 21.43 6.40
C LEU A 297 19.34 22.11 7.02
N LYS A 298 19.47 23.30 7.61
CA LYS A 298 18.33 24.04 8.16
C LYS A 298 17.38 24.51 7.06
N GLU A 299 17.88 25.01 5.94
CA GLU A 299 17.02 25.46 4.83
C GLU A 299 16.25 24.29 4.21
N ARG A 300 16.93 23.18 3.94
CA ARG A 300 16.27 21.97 3.43
C ARG A 300 15.32 21.37 4.46
N GLY A 301 15.75 21.32 5.72
CA GLY A 301 14.97 20.76 6.82
C GLY A 301 13.67 21.50 7.06
N ALA A 302 13.65 22.82 6.88
CA ALA A 302 12.42 23.61 6.93
C ALA A 302 11.40 23.19 5.87
N LYS A 303 11.86 22.87 4.64
CA LYS A 303 11.01 22.40 3.54
C LYS A 303 10.47 20.99 3.83
N VAL A 304 11.33 20.07 4.29
CA VAL A 304 10.93 18.71 4.70
C VAL A 304 9.93 18.75 5.86
N TYR A 305 10.17 19.60 6.85
CA TYR A 305 9.29 19.81 8.00
C TYR A 305 7.90 20.30 7.57
N ALA A 306 7.85 21.33 6.72
CA ALA A 306 6.59 21.88 6.24
C ALA A 306 5.76 20.86 5.46
N ALA A 307 6.41 20.03 4.63
CA ALA A 307 5.74 19.03 3.80
C ALA A 307 5.22 17.83 4.59
N ASN A 308 5.95 17.39 5.62
CA ASN A 308 5.72 16.08 6.24
C ASN A 308 5.31 16.14 7.71
N CYS A 309 5.85 17.09 8.48
CA CYS A 309 5.82 17.08 9.94
C CYS A 309 4.81 18.10 10.50
N ALA A 310 4.67 19.25 9.82
CA ALA A 310 3.88 20.39 10.29
C ALA A 310 2.38 20.09 10.44
N VAL A 311 1.86 19.11 9.71
CA VAL A 311 0.44 18.70 9.80
C VAL A 311 0.07 18.21 11.22
N CYS A 312 1.01 17.56 11.91
CA CYS A 312 0.82 17.06 13.27
C CYS A 312 1.47 17.97 14.32
N HIS A 313 2.69 18.44 14.05
CA HIS A 313 3.48 19.22 15.01
C HIS A 313 3.27 20.74 14.93
N GLN A 314 2.38 21.18 14.04
CA GLN A 314 2.12 22.59 13.69
C GLN A 314 3.33 23.27 13.02
N PRO A 315 3.14 24.28 12.14
CA PRO A 315 4.25 25.05 11.57
C PRO A 315 5.15 25.72 12.61
N THR A 316 4.61 25.98 13.80
CA THR A 316 5.31 26.59 14.94
C THR A 316 6.02 25.58 15.85
N GLY A 317 5.92 24.28 15.57
CA GLY A 317 6.52 23.22 16.41
C GLY A 317 5.81 22.99 17.75
N LYS A 318 4.68 23.65 18.02
CA LYS A 318 3.99 23.54 19.32
C LYS A 318 3.13 22.29 19.50
N GLY A 319 2.88 21.54 18.44
CA GLY A 319 1.96 20.39 18.47
C GLY A 319 0.51 20.79 18.78
N ALA A 320 -0.38 19.80 18.86
CA ALA A 320 -1.77 19.97 19.26
C ALA A 320 -2.38 18.64 19.74
N GLY A 321 -3.12 18.68 20.85
CA GLY A 321 -3.84 17.51 21.38
C GLY A 321 -2.91 16.33 21.67
N ALA A 322 -3.11 15.21 20.97
CA ALA A 322 -2.29 14.00 21.10
C ALA A 322 -0.90 14.09 20.43
N PHE A 323 -0.65 15.13 19.63
CA PHE A 323 0.63 15.34 18.94
C PHE A 323 1.54 16.27 19.77
N PRO A 324 2.69 15.79 20.25
CA PRO A 324 3.52 16.54 21.18
C PRO A 324 4.21 17.74 20.52
N ALA A 325 4.58 18.73 21.34
CA ALA A 325 5.43 19.83 20.92
C ALA A 325 6.85 19.34 20.61
N LEU A 326 7.45 19.93 19.57
CA LEU A 326 8.88 19.83 19.24
C LEU A 326 9.65 21.05 19.77
N ASP A 327 9.02 22.23 19.76
CA ASP A 327 9.54 23.46 20.35
C ASP A 327 9.74 23.30 21.87
N GLY A 328 10.98 23.45 22.34
CA GLY A 328 11.36 23.28 23.75
C GLY A 328 11.26 21.83 24.26
N SER A 329 11.08 20.85 23.37
CA SER A 329 10.84 19.46 23.77
C SER A 329 12.09 18.76 24.29
N LYS A 330 11.90 17.73 25.13
CA LYS A 330 13.00 16.88 25.61
C LYS A 330 13.66 16.07 24.49
N VAL A 331 12.94 15.79 23.40
CA VAL A 331 13.47 15.06 22.25
C VAL A 331 14.35 15.97 21.41
N ALA A 332 13.86 17.17 21.04
CA ALA A 332 14.62 18.11 20.24
C ALA A 332 15.83 18.69 20.98
N ASN A 333 15.74 18.92 22.30
CA ASN A 333 16.86 19.40 23.11
C ASN A 333 17.67 18.29 23.80
N GLY A 334 17.30 17.03 23.58
CA GLY A 334 17.95 15.87 24.19
C GLY A 334 19.05 15.27 23.31
N PRO A 335 19.49 14.04 23.63
CA PRO A 335 20.47 13.30 22.83
C PRO A 335 19.99 13.10 21.39
N ILE A 336 20.84 13.41 20.40
CA ILE A 336 20.48 13.33 18.99
C ILE A 336 20.12 11.89 18.55
N ALA A 337 20.73 10.88 19.16
CA ALA A 337 20.42 9.46 18.93
C ALA A 337 18.94 9.12 19.17
N GLU A 338 18.34 9.66 20.23
CA GLU A 338 16.93 9.41 20.54
C GLU A 338 16.04 10.08 19.48
N HIS A 339 16.38 11.30 19.08
CA HIS A 339 15.64 12.01 18.05
C HIS A 339 15.68 11.26 16.70
N VAL A 340 16.87 10.81 16.30
CA VAL A 340 17.08 10.00 15.08
C VAL A 340 16.29 8.71 15.12
N SER A 341 16.30 8.01 16.25
CA SER A 341 15.56 6.75 16.40
C SER A 341 14.04 6.96 16.25
N ILE A 342 13.48 8.01 16.85
CA ILE A 342 12.05 8.32 16.75
C ILE A 342 11.64 8.64 15.31
N VAL A 343 12.43 9.43 14.58
CA VAL A 343 12.12 9.77 13.18
C VAL A 343 12.25 8.53 12.28
N LEU A 344 13.29 7.71 12.47
CA LEU A 344 13.48 6.49 11.67
C LEU A 344 12.41 5.44 11.92
N HIS A 345 12.04 5.18 13.18
CA HIS A 345 11.18 4.04 13.54
C HIS A 345 9.73 4.42 13.83
N GLY A 346 9.42 5.71 13.97
CA GLY A 346 8.13 6.16 14.45
C GLY A 346 7.96 5.95 15.97
N LYS A 347 6.91 6.52 16.53
CA LYS A 347 6.54 6.34 17.95
C LYS A 347 5.05 6.61 18.15
N ASN A 348 4.34 5.68 18.78
CA ASN A 348 2.89 5.74 18.97
C ASN A 348 2.16 5.97 17.63
N ALA A 349 1.45 7.09 17.46
CA ALA A 349 0.73 7.45 16.24
C ALA A 349 1.63 8.09 15.16
N MET A 350 2.90 8.39 15.46
CA MET A 350 3.84 8.91 14.47
C MET A 350 4.39 7.77 13.61
N PRO A 351 4.23 7.79 12.28
CA PRO A 351 4.73 6.75 11.39
C PRO A 351 6.27 6.74 11.35
N SER A 352 6.83 5.61 10.94
CA SER A 352 8.25 5.52 10.55
C SER A 352 8.48 6.30 9.25
N TRP A 353 9.50 7.15 9.24
CA TRP A 353 9.90 7.92 8.04
C TRP A 353 11.07 7.30 7.29
N ALA A 354 11.68 6.23 7.82
CA ALA A 354 12.76 5.52 7.16
C ALA A 354 12.41 5.06 5.72
N PRO A 355 11.19 4.57 5.41
CA PRO A 355 10.87 4.13 4.05
C PRO A 355 10.62 5.28 3.06
N THR A 356 10.34 6.48 3.55
CA THR A 356 9.78 7.58 2.74
C THR A 356 10.73 8.76 2.56
N LEU A 357 11.61 9.04 3.53
CA LEU A 357 12.60 10.12 3.44
C LEU A 357 14.00 9.53 3.27
N ASN A 358 14.83 10.17 2.46
CA ASN A 358 16.22 9.79 2.29
C ASN A 358 17.11 10.28 3.47
N ASP A 359 18.37 9.85 3.50
CA ASP A 359 19.28 10.16 4.61
C ASP A 359 19.51 11.67 4.80
N VAL A 360 19.47 12.44 3.71
CA VAL A 360 19.75 13.87 3.74
C VAL A 360 18.53 14.64 4.18
N GLU A 361 17.33 14.21 3.79
CA GLU A 361 16.07 14.77 4.27
C GLU A 361 15.90 14.54 5.77
N ILE A 362 16.21 13.34 6.27
CA ILE A 362 16.17 13.04 7.71
C ILE A 362 17.24 13.83 8.46
N ALA A 363 18.47 13.88 7.95
CA ALA A 363 19.54 14.71 8.49
C ALA A 363 19.13 16.18 8.58
N SER A 364 18.51 16.69 7.52
CA SER A 364 18.07 18.07 7.40
C SER A 364 16.94 18.40 8.36
N VAL A 365 15.87 17.58 8.42
CA VAL A 365 14.70 17.87 9.25
C VAL A 365 15.03 17.83 10.74
N ILE A 366 15.83 16.84 11.18
CA ILE A 366 16.29 16.75 12.57
C ILE A 366 17.18 17.94 12.91
N THR A 367 18.11 18.30 12.03
CA THR A 367 18.97 19.49 12.22
C THR A 367 18.14 20.76 12.31
N PHE A 368 17.11 20.92 11.48
CA PHE A 368 16.20 22.05 11.53
C PHE A 368 15.45 22.09 12.86
N GLU A 369 14.80 21.01 13.28
CA GLU A 369 14.00 20.94 14.51
C GLU A 369 14.83 21.23 15.76
N ARG A 370 16.07 20.76 15.83
CA ARG A 370 17.00 20.98 16.96
C ARG A 370 17.56 22.41 17.03
N ASN A 371 17.40 23.19 15.95
CA ASN A 371 17.95 24.54 15.81
C ASN A 371 16.91 25.60 15.42
N SER A 372 15.64 25.31 15.64
CA SER A 372 14.51 26.19 15.32
C SER A 372 13.65 26.45 16.55
N TRP A 373 12.89 27.55 16.50
CA TRP A 373 12.04 28.01 17.60
C TRP A 373 12.86 28.23 18.87
N GLY A 374 12.45 27.67 20.02
CA GLY A 374 13.21 27.69 21.26
C GLY A 374 14.33 26.66 21.36
N ASN A 375 14.54 25.83 20.32
CA ASN A 375 15.62 24.83 20.30
C ASN A 375 16.89 25.45 19.71
N HIS A 376 17.98 25.42 20.48
CA HIS A 376 19.24 26.08 20.13
C HIS A 376 20.45 25.16 20.38
N MET A 377 20.39 23.92 19.90
CA MET A 377 21.44 22.93 20.17
C MET A 377 22.78 23.26 19.49
N GLY A 378 22.76 23.99 18.37
CA GLY A 378 23.96 24.34 17.60
C GLY A 378 24.64 23.15 16.94
N ASP A 379 24.01 21.98 17.01
CA ASP A 379 24.48 20.74 16.44
C ASP A 379 23.84 20.45 15.09
N LEU A 380 24.50 19.63 14.27
CA LEU A 380 23.97 19.15 13.00
C LEU A 380 24.15 17.64 12.88
N LEU A 381 23.23 17.04 12.14
CA LEU A 381 23.27 15.63 11.76
C LEU A 381 23.68 15.54 10.29
N GLN A 382 24.75 14.81 9.99
CA GLN A 382 25.16 14.55 8.61
C GLN A 382 24.37 13.36 8.03
N PRO A 383 24.11 13.34 6.71
CA PRO A 383 23.52 12.20 6.01
C PRO A 383 24.15 10.85 6.33
N ARG A 384 25.49 10.77 6.37
CA ARG A 384 26.21 9.55 6.67
C ARG A 384 25.87 8.99 8.05
N GLN A 385 25.59 9.85 9.02
CA GLN A 385 25.18 9.43 10.37
C GLN A 385 23.76 8.84 10.37
N VAL A 386 22.90 9.27 9.45
CA VAL A 386 21.58 8.66 9.25
C VAL A 386 21.71 7.31 8.55
N ALA A 387 22.56 7.22 7.52
CA ALA A 387 22.86 5.96 6.85
C ALA A 387 23.40 4.91 7.83
N ASP A 388 24.32 5.31 8.72
CA ASP A 388 24.83 4.46 9.80
C ASP A 388 23.72 4.07 10.79
N ALA A 389 22.83 5.01 11.14
CA ALA A 389 21.72 4.77 12.05
C ALA A 389 20.70 3.77 11.50
N ARG A 390 20.44 3.75 10.20
CA ARG A 390 19.62 2.73 9.53
C ARG A 390 20.19 1.32 9.66
N ASN A 391 21.50 1.22 9.79
CA ASN A 391 22.22 -0.03 9.99
C ASN A 391 22.46 -0.34 11.49
N GLY A 392 21.73 0.32 12.40
CA GLY A 392 21.76 0.08 13.84
C GLY A 392 22.81 0.89 14.61
N LYS A 393 23.61 1.73 13.94
CA LYS A 393 24.63 2.56 14.58
C LYS A 393 24.13 3.99 14.77
N LEU A 394 23.46 4.24 15.89
CA LEU A 394 22.97 5.58 16.22
C LEU A 394 24.12 6.58 16.46
N PRO A 395 23.95 7.87 16.12
CA PRO A 395 24.99 8.88 16.28
C PRO A 395 25.30 9.16 17.75
N GLU A 396 26.58 9.15 18.12
CA GLU A 396 27.08 9.38 19.49
C GLU A 396 27.08 10.88 19.91
N GLY A 397 26.60 11.77 19.04
CA GLY A 397 26.49 13.21 19.28
C GLY A 397 26.32 13.98 17.95
N GLY A 398 25.74 15.19 18.01
CA GLY A 398 25.63 16.05 16.83
C GLY A 398 26.94 16.81 16.61
N ALA A 399 27.39 16.92 15.37
CA ALA A 399 28.60 17.67 15.07
C ALA A 399 28.34 19.16 15.38
N THR A 400 29.21 19.81 16.16
CA THR A 400 29.11 21.26 16.37
C THR A 400 29.57 21.98 15.11
N ALA A 401 28.96 23.13 14.80
CA ALA A 401 29.26 23.91 13.58
C ALA A 401 30.76 24.21 13.36
N ALA A 402 31.58 24.17 14.42
CA ALA A 402 33.04 24.38 14.36
C ALA A 402 33.84 23.16 13.84
N ALA A 403 33.32 21.93 13.97
CA ALA A 403 34.04 20.72 13.58
C ALA A 403 33.95 20.41 12.08
N GLY A 404 32.88 20.86 11.39
CA GLY A 404 32.65 20.59 9.97
C GLY A 404 33.62 21.31 9.01
N ALA A 405 34.26 22.39 9.45
CA ALA A 405 35.21 23.15 8.63
C ALA A 405 36.63 22.55 8.62
N ALA A 406 37.00 21.76 9.62
CA ALA A 406 38.36 21.25 9.79
C ALA A 406 38.67 19.96 9.00
N ALA A 407 37.65 19.22 8.56
CA ALA A 407 37.83 17.96 7.83
C ALA A 407 38.04 18.13 6.31
N GLY A 408 37.85 19.34 5.77
CA GLY A 408 37.91 19.63 4.33
C GLY A 408 39.32 19.83 3.73
N THR A 409 40.39 19.71 4.50
CA THR A 409 41.76 20.05 4.05
C THR A 409 42.72 18.87 3.92
N ALA A 410 42.29 17.62 4.16
CA ALA A 410 43.19 16.46 4.18
C ALA A 410 42.98 15.41 3.07
N ALA A 411 42.05 15.62 2.13
CA ALA A 411 41.80 14.69 1.03
C ALA A 411 41.94 15.39 -0.33
N GLY A 412 43.18 15.56 -0.78
CA GLY A 412 43.49 16.28 -2.01
C GLY A 412 44.95 16.18 -2.42
N ALA A 413 45.47 14.97 -2.56
CA ALA A 413 46.67 14.69 -3.36
C ALA A 413 46.70 13.19 -3.71
N ASP A 414 47.16 12.89 -4.91
CA ASP A 414 47.35 11.56 -5.51
C ASP A 414 46.11 10.84 -6.03
N GLN A 415 45.74 11.15 -7.28
CA GLN A 415 46.12 10.27 -8.40
C GLN A 415 45.69 10.88 -9.74
N ALA A 416 46.70 11.26 -10.53
CA ALA A 416 46.58 11.45 -11.97
C ALA A 416 47.35 10.34 -12.69
N ALA A 417 46.69 9.74 -13.67
CA ALA A 417 47.23 9.05 -14.84
C ALA A 417 48.17 7.83 -14.67
N SER A 418 47.70 6.66 -15.13
CA SER A 418 48.28 6.02 -16.32
C SER A 418 47.41 4.87 -16.84
N SER A 419 47.05 4.98 -18.11
CA SER A 419 46.55 3.94 -19.01
C SER A 419 47.64 2.90 -19.35
N GLY A 420 47.29 1.63 -19.49
CA GLY A 420 48.20 0.61 -20.03
C GLY A 420 47.64 -0.82 -20.11
N ALA A 421 47.11 -1.16 -21.29
CA ALA A 421 47.04 -2.45 -21.99
C ALA A 421 47.06 -3.82 -21.25
N ALA A 422 46.02 -4.62 -21.56
CA ALA A 422 45.99 -6.02 -22.02
C ALA A 422 47.04 -7.06 -21.54
N GLY A 423 46.53 -8.22 -21.08
CA GLY A 423 47.28 -9.47 -20.96
C GLY A 423 46.45 -10.60 -20.35
N ALA A 424 46.48 -11.78 -20.95
CA ALA A 424 45.54 -12.89 -20.80
C ALA A 424 45.85 -13.88 -19.66
N SER A 425 44.81 -14.67 -19.32
CA SER A 425 44.77 -16.07 -18.84
C SER A 425 45.81 -16.59 -17.83
N ALA A 426 45.33 -17.22 -16.76
CA ALA A 426 45.26 -18.69 -16.64
C ALA A 426 45.00 -19.12 -15.19
N ALA A 427 44.33 -20.27 -15.07
CA ALA A 427 43.89 -20.93 -13.86
C ALA A 427 45.04 -21.62 -13.07
N SER A 428 44.60 -22.25 -11.98
CA SER A 428 45.29 -23.17 -11.05
C SER A 428 45.86 -22.46 -9.81
N GLY A 429 45.76 -23.02 -8.61
CA GLY A 429 45.27 -24.32 -8.19
C GLY A 429 45.10 -24.31 -6.68
N ALA A 430 44.31 -25.27 -6.20
CA ALA A 430 44.10 -25.54 -4.80
C ALA A 430 45.40 -25.94 -4.10
N ASP A 431 45.51 -25.58 -2.82
CA ASP A 431 45.95 -26.47 -1.75
C ASP A 431 45.44 -25.86 -0.43
N GLN A 432 44.62 -26.63 0.32
CA GLN A 432 44.98 -27.30 1.58
C GLN A 432 45.35 -26.32 2.71
N ALA A 433 45.05 -26.53 3.98
CA ALA A 433 44.29 -27.49 4.76
C ALA A 433 44.43 -26.94 6.19
N ALA A 434 43.34 -26.81 6.94
CA ALA A 434 43.13 -27.61 8.15
C ALA A 434 43.60 -26.97 9.47
N ALA A 435 42.92 -27.43 10.53
CA ALA A 435 43.17 -27.28 11.96
C ALA A 435 42.78 -25.93 12.58
N ALA A 436 41.63 -25.87 13.25
CA ALA A 436 41.41 -26.28 14.65
C ALA A 436 41.98 -25.25 15.62
N SER A 437 41.14 -24.47 16.28
CA SER A 437 40.74 -24.62 17.69
C SER A 437 40.47 -23.18 18.17
N GLY A 438 39.63 -22.83 19.12
CA GLY A 438 38.93 -23.49 20.19
C GLY A 438 38.49 -22.36 21.14
N ALA A 439 37.48 -22.63 21.95
CA ALA A 439 37.05 -21.88 23.14
C ALA A 439 36.60 -20.41 22.95
N ASP A 440 35.32 -20.08 23.09
CA ASP A 440 34.47 -20.01 24.29
C ASP A 440 34.39 -18.60 24.90
N GLN A 441 33.20 -18.33 25.45
CA GLN A 441 32.76 -17.16 26.24
C GLN A 441 32.34 -15.91 25.44
N ALA A 442 31.04 -15.68 25.26
CA ALA A 442 30.06 -15.24 26.27
C ALA A 442 30.37 -13.84 26.84
N SER A 443 29.62 -12.85 26.35
CA SER A 443 29.28 -11.67 27.13
C SER A 443 27.82 -11.34 26.86
N GLY A 444 26.97 -11.67 27.83
CA GLY A 444 25.57 -11.27 27.83
C GLY A 444 25.43 -9.77 28.06
N ALA A 445 24.39 -9.19 27.47
CA ALA A 445 23.75 -7.99 27.97
C ALA A 445 22.26 -8.32 28.08
N ALA A 446 21.79 -8.35 29.32
CA ALA A 446 20.41 -8.57 29.70
C ALA A 446 19.48 -7.58 29.00
N GLN A 447 18.41 -8.07 28.36
CA GLN A 447 17.28 -7.25 27.95
C GLN A 447 16.20 -7.29 29.04
N ALA A 448 15.93 -6.12 29.59
CA ALA A 448 14.82 -5.85 30.48
C ALA A 448 13.53 -5.68 29.67
N GLY A 449 12.48 -6.40 30.07
CA GLY A 449 11.10 -6.24 29.61
C GLY A 449 10.58 -7.48 28.87
N ALA A 450 9.57 -8.15 29.43
CA ALA A 450 8.87 -9.25 28.79
C ALA A 450 8.08 -8.76 27.57
N SER A 451 8.75 -8.60 26.43
CA SER A 451 8.11 -8.32 25.15
C SER A 451 8.13 -9.57 24.27
N LEU A 452 6.96 -9.91 23.74
CA LEU A 452 6.84 -10.79 22.59
C LEU A 452 6.74 -9.92 21.32
N PRO A 453 7.22 -10.38 20.16
CA PRO A 453 7.67 -11.75 19.88
C PRO A 453 9.06 -12.07 20.44
N ALA A 454 9.24 -13.32 20.89
CA ALA A 454 10.56 -13.88 21.26
C ALA A 454 10.97 -14.95 20.25
N ASN A 455 12.25 -15.00 19.89
CA ASN A 455 12.76 -15.92 18.88
C ASN A 455 13.73 -16.95 19.47
N VAL A 456 13.62 -18.21 19.03
CA VAL A 456 14.57 -19.29 19.33
C VAL A 456 15.30 -19.66 18.04
N TYR A 457 16.62 -19.55 18.00
CA TYR A 457 17.42 -19.79 16.79
C TYR A 457 18.11 -21.16 16.83
N PHE A 458 17.82 -22.02 15.85
CA PHE A 458 18.36 -23.37 15.80
C PHE A 458 19.61 -23.48 14.93
N GLU A 459 20.42 -24.50 15.23
CA GLU A 459 21.51 -24.89 14.35
C GLU A 459 21.02 -25.50 13.02
N ILE A 460 21.82 -25.36 11.94
CA ILE A 460 21.48 -25.89 10.61
C ILE A 460 21.24 -27.39 10.74
N GLY A 461 20.14 -27.89 10.18
CA GLY A 461 19.82 -29.31 10.22
C GLY A 461 19.45 -29.88 11.60
N LYS A 462 19.36 -29.06 12.66
CA LYS A 462 19.06 -29.53 14.03
C LYS A 462 17.72 -29.01 14.54
N SER A 463 17.03 -29.85 15.32
CA SER A 463 15.80 -29.51 16.06
C SER A 463 15.96 -29.60 17.58
N THR A 464 17.14 -29.96 18.09
CA THR A 464 17.47 -29.89 19.51
C THR A 464 17.43 -28.45 20.00
N LEU A 465 16.71 -28.22 21.10
CA LEU A 465 16.55 -26.90 21.71
C LEU A 465 17.91 -26.33 22.12
N PRO A 466 18.28 -25.12 21.66
CA PRO A 466 19.56 -24.50 21.99
C PRO A 466 19.54 -23.94 23.43
N VAL A 467 20.73 -23.72 24.01
CA VAL A 467 20.87 -23.35 25.43
C VAL A 467 20.30 -21.95 25.72
N ASP A 468 20.43 -21.04 24.75
CA ASP A 468 19.89 -19.66 24.78
C ASP A 468 18.37 -19.60 24.61
N ALA A 469 17.71 -20.69 24.21
CA ALA A 469 16.25 -20.74 24.13
C ALA A 469 15.58 -20.47 25.49
N LYS A 470 16.28 -20.73 26.60
CA LYS A 470 15.74 -20.51 27.96
C LYS A 470 15.23 -19.09 28.16
N ASP A 471 15.90 -18.09 27.58
CA ASP A 471 15.52 -16.68 27.74
C ASP A 471 14.21 -16.38 27.00
N ALA A 472 14.04 -16.91 25.79
CA ALA A 472 12.81 -16.78 25.01
C ALA A 472 11.63 -17.54 25.65
N ILE A 473 11.87 -18.73 26.20
CA ILE A 473 10.88 -19.51 26.94
C ILE A 473 10.46 -18.78 28.22
N GLN A 474 11.42 -18.21 28.96
CA GLN A 474 11.16 -17.44 30.17
C GLN A 474 10.36 -16.16 29.87
N ALA A 475 10.71 -15.43 28.80
CA ALA A 475 9.95 -14.25 28.36
C ALA A 475 8.50 -14.60 28.04
N ALA A 476 8.24 -15.73 27.37
CA ALA A 476 6.90 -16.21 27.09
C ALA A 476 6.15 -16.64 28.35
N ALA A 477 6.82 -17.31 29.29
CA ALA A 477 6.22 -17.71 30.58
C ALA A 477 5.85 -16.49 31.44
N ASP A 478 6.69 -15.46 31.48
CA ASP A 478 6.41 -14.24 32.22
C ASP A 478 5.31 -13.41 31.55
N TYR A 479 5.27 -13.38 30.22
CA TYR A 479 4.14 -12.82 29.48
C TYR A 479 2.83 -13.58 29.78
N ALA A 480 2.87 -14.91 29.86
CA ALA A 480 1.70 -15.75 30.18
C ALA A 480 1.17 -15.52 31.60
N LYS A 481 2.06 -15.21 32.56
CA LYS A 481 1.67 -14.83 33.93
C LYS A 481 1.02 -13.45 33.97
N ALA A 482 1.57 -12.50 33.22
CA ALA A 482 1.02 -11.15 33.13
C ALA A 482 -0.31 -11.11 32.35
N HIS A 483 -0.54 -12.08 31.44
CA HIS A 483 -1.73 -12.18 30.60
C HIS A 483 -2.32 -13.60 30.68
N PRO A 484 -3.17 -13.88 31.69
CA PRO A 484 -3.71 -15.23 31.94
C PRO A 484 -4.47 -15.83 30.75
N ASP A 485 -5.11 -14.99 29.93
CA ASP A 485 -5.93 -15.42 28.78
C ASP A 485 -5.17 -15.41 27.44
N ALA A 486 -3.91 -14.95 27.43
CA ALA A 486 -3.14 -14.86 26.19
C ALA A 486 -2.87 -16.25 25.60
N LYS A 487 -3.12 -16.40 24.30
CA LYS A 487 -2.67 -17.55 23.51
C LYS A 487 -1.38 -17.18 22.78
N PHE A 488 -0.60 -18.18 22.40
CA PHE A 488 0.70 -18.04 21.77
C PHE A 488 0.69 -18.73 20.41
N THR A 489 1.23 -18.09 19.38
CA THR A 489 1.49 -18.72 18.09
C THR A 489 2.96 -19.10 17.99
N LEU A 490 3.22 -20.31 17.45
CA LEU A 490 4.55 -20.79 17.14
C LEU A 490 4.72 -20.92 15.62
N SER A 491 5.55 -20.05 15.05
CA SER A 491 5.92 -20.09 13.63
C SER A 491 7.36 -20.58 13.49
N GLY A 492 7.54 -21.79 12.96
CA GLY A 492 8.85 -22.36 12.65
C GLY A 492 9.28 -22.02 11.23
N TYR A 493 10.54 -21.59 11.07
CA TYR A 493 11.11 -21.22 9.77
C TYR A 493 12.02 -22.32 9.19
N THR A 494 11.95 -22.50 7.87
CA THR A 494 12.71 -23.51 7.12
C THR A 494 14.12 -23.04 6.80
N ASP A 495 15.11 -23.94 6.92
CA ASP A 495 16.49 -23.68 6.49
C ASP A 495 16.54 -23.16 5.04
N ALA A 496 17.44 -22.21 4.78
CA ALA A 496 17.60 -21.57 3.47
C ALA A 496 18.24 -22.48 2.41
N SER A 497 18.87 -23.58 2.83
CA SER A 497 19.51 -24.58 1.95
C SER A 497 19.03 -25.98 2.29
N GLY A 498 19.04 -26.89 1.30
CA GLY A 498 18.54 -28.27 1.44
C GLY A 498 17.25 -28.55 0.65
N LYS A 499 16.67 -29.73 0.86
CA LYS A 499 15.41 -30.12 0.20
C LYS A 499 14.22 -29.46 0.92
N ALA A 500 13.32 -28.84 0.17
CA ALA A 500 12.18 -28.09 0.71
C ALA A 500 11.32 -28.91 1.70
N ASP A 501 10.96 -30.16 1.34
CA ASP A 501 10.14 -31.03 2.18
C ASP A 501 10.85 -31.40 3.50
N ALA A 502 12.15 -31.66 3.43
CA ALA A 502 12.96 -31.97 4.62
C ALA A 502 13.08 -30.74 5.54
N ASN A 503 13.20 -29.55 4.97
CA ASN A 503 13.30 -28.31 5.74
C ASN A 503 11.95 -27.94 6.37
N ALA A 504 10.83 -28.23 5.72
CA ALA A 504 9.49 -28.07 6.29
C ALA A 504 9.26 -29.00 7.49
N GLU A 505 9.64 -30.28 7.39
CA GLU A 505 9.58 -31.21 8.53
C GLU A 505 10.54 -30.81 9.65
N LEU A 506 11.74 -30.32 9.32
CA LEU A 506 12.69 -29.81 10.32
C LEU A 506 12.13 -28.60 11.08
N ALA A 507 11.53 -27.63 10.38
CA ALA A 507 10.90 -26.47 10.99
C ALA A 507 9.74 -26.86 11.92
N LYS A 508 8.96 -27.88 11.55
CA LYS A 508 7.90 -28.46 12.39
C LYS A 508 8.47 -29.11 13.66
N HIS A 509 9.53 -29.89 13.54
CA HIS A 509 10.21 -30.49 14.71
C HIS A 509 10.77 -29.42 15.66
N ARG A 510 11.33 -28.32 15.14
CA ARG A 510 11.80 -27.20 15.95
C ARG A 510 10.66 -26.52 16.71
N ALA A 511 9.56 -26.24 16.02
CA ALA A 511 8.38 -25.66 16.66
C ALA A 511 7.79 -26.58 17.74
N GLN A 512 7.84 -27.91 17.53
CA GLN A 512 7.44 -28.89 18.55
C GLN A 512 8.37 -28.87 19.77
N ALA A 513 9.69 -28.77 19.57
CA ALA A 513 10.65 -28.65 20.68
C ALA A 513 10.40 -27.39 21.52
N VAL A 514 10.07 -26.26 20.88
CA VAL A 514 9.71 -25.01 21.59
C VAL A 514 8.36 -25.16 22.31
N ARG A 515 7.35 -25.77 21.68
CA ARG A 515 6.06 -26.06 22.33
C ARG A 515 6.26 -26.88 23.60
N ASP A 516 7.06 -27.95 23.53
CA ASP A 516 7.27 -28.84 24.66
C ASP A 516 8.03 -28.14 25.79
N ALA A 517 8.96 -27.23 25.45
CA ALA A 517 9.62 -26.37 26.42
C ALA A 517 8.68 -25.34 27.07
N LEU A 518 7.76 -24.74 26.31
CA LEU A 518 6.73 -23.83 26.85
C LEU A 518 5.75 -24.57 27.79
N LYS A 519 5.37 -25.80 27.45
CA LYS A 519 4.58 -26.67 28.32
C LYS A 519 5.31 -26.99 29.63
N ALA A 520 6.60 -27.32 29.54
CA ALA A 520 7.43 -27.55 30.71
C ALA A 520 7.59 -26.28 31.57
N ALA A 521 7.52 -25.09 30.97
CA ALA A 521 7.51 -23.80 31.66
C ALA A 521 6.14 -23.39 32.24
N GLY A 522 5.12 -24.25 32.13
CA GLY A 522 3.80 -24.05 32.75
C GLY A 522 2.73 -23.41 31.86
N ILE A 523 2.97 -23.26 30.55
CA ILE A 523 1.96 -22.77 29.61
C ILE A 523 1.08 -23.94 29.16
N ALA A 524 -0.23 -23.82 29.35
CA ALA A 524 -1.20 -24.86 28.96
C ALA A 524 -1.20 -25.10 27.45
N GLU A 525 -1.38 -26.35 27.03
CA GLU A 525 -1.25 -26.76 25.62
C GLU A 525 -2.31 -26.13 24.71
N ASP A 526 -3.53 -25.92 25.23
CA ASP A 526 -4.62 -25.24 24.53
C ASP A 526 -4.38 -23.74 24.30
N ARG A 527 -3.37 -23.17 25.00
CA ARG A 527 -2.89 -21.80 24.79
C ARG A 527 -1.81 -21.72 23.71
N ILE A 528 -1.34 -22.82 23.13
CA ILE A 528 -0.25 -22.84 22.14
C ILE A 528 -0.79 -23.27 20.76
N ILE A 529 -0.69 -22.38 19.78
CA ILE A 529 -1.18 -22.57 18.41
C ILE A 529 0.01 -22.74 17.47
N MET A 530 0.19 -23.95 16.94
CA MET A 530 1.22 -24.26 15.96
C MET A 530 0.82 -23.73 14.57
N LYS A 531 1.66 -22.90 13.96
CA LYS A 531 1.48 -22.45 12.56
C LYS A 531 2.16 -23.43 11.60
N LYS A 532 1.78 -23.36 10.32
CA LYS A 532 2.49 -24.09 9.25
C LYS A 532 3.92 -23.54 9.13
N PRO A 533 4.91 -24.38 8.78
CA PRO A 533 6.27 -23.91 8.50
C PRO A 533 6.29 -22.76 7.49
N GLU A 534 7.12 -21.75 7.76
CA GLU A 534 7.28 -20.56 6.94
C GLU A 534 8.68 -20.52 6.31
N THR A 535 8.79 -19.95 5.11
CA THR A 535 10.07 -19.73 4.42
C THR A 535 10.43 -18.25 4.51
N VAL A 536 11.68 -17.91 4.88
CA VAL A 536 12.15 -16.52 4.83
C VAL A 536 12.47 -16.15 3.38
N THR A 537 11.75 -15.18 2.81
CA THR A 537 12.04 -14.61 1.49
C THR A 537 12.75 -13.27 1.66
N GLY A 538 14.08 -13.30 1.81
CA GLY A 538 14.93 -12.11 1.95
C GLY A 538 15.27 -11.75 3.41
N GLY A 539 16.49 -11.26 3.61
CA GLY A 539 17.10 -10.91 4.90
C GLY A 539 18.61 -11.10 4.85
N ALA A 540 19.39 -10.21 5.50
CA ALA A 540 20.85 -10.26 5.49
C ALA A 540 21.43 -11.30 6.48
N ASP A 541 20.66 -11.73 7.49
CA ASP A 541 21.09 -12.71 8.50
C ASP A 541 20.57 -14.13 8.17
N PRO A 542 21.45 -15.09 7.81
CA PRO A 542 21.09 -16.47 7.57
C PRO A 542 20.47 -17.19 8.79
N LYS A 543 20.65 -16.68 10.01
CA LYS A 543 20.04 -17.26 11.22
C LYS A 543 18.52 -17.12 11.24
N GLU A 544 17.97 -16.11 10.59
CA GLU A 544 16.53 -15.86 10.52
C GLU A 544 15.77 -17.02 9.86
N ALA A 545 16.39 -17.72 8.91
CA ALA A 545 15.83 -18.93 8.28
C ALA A 545 15.75 -20.14 9.24
N ARG A 546 16.28 -20.05 10.46
CA ARG A 546 16.37 -21.17 11.41
C ARG A 546 15.65 -20.89 12.72
N ARG A 547 14.79 -19.87 12.76
CA ARG A 547 14.11 -19.46 14.00
C ARG A 547 12.80 -20.19 14.22
N VAL A 548 12.36 -20.23 15.47
CA VAL A 548 10.96 -20.39 15.86
C VAL A 548 10.55 -19.12 16.58
N ALA A 549 9.54 -18.43 16.06
CA ALA A 549 8.97 -17.23 16.67
C ALA A 549 7.83 -17.61 17.62
N ILE A 550 7.88 -17.07 18.84
CA ILE A 550 6.85 -17.15 19.88
C ILE A 550 6.17 -15.78 19.92
N SER A 551 4.91 -15.71 19.47
CA SER A 551 4.17 -14.44 19.40
C SER A 551 2.83 -14.57 20.15
N PRO A 552 2.22 -13.48 20.62
CA PRO A 552 0.83 -13.52 21.07
C PRO A 552 -0.06 -13.87 19.87
N ALA A 553 -1.05 -14.75 20.07
CA ALA A 553 -2.10 -14.94 19.09
C ALA A 553 -3.02 -13.73 19.11
N ALA A 554 -3.21 -13.09 17.96
CA ALA A 554 -4.18 -12.00 17.78
C ALA A 554 -5.62 -12.48 17.98
#